data_AF-A0A101GTX2-F1
#
_entry.id   AF-A0A101GTX2-F1
#
_cell.length_a   1.000
_cell.length_b   1.000
_cell.length_c   1.000
_cell.angle_alpha   90.00
_cell.angle_beta   90.00
_cell.angle_gamma   90.00
#
_symmetry.space_group_name_H-M   'P 1'
#
loop_
_entity.id
_entity.type
_entity.pdbx_description
1 polymer ?
#
loop_
_entity_poly.entity_id
_entity_poly.type
_entity_poly.pdbx_seq_one_letter_code
_entity_poly.pdbx_strand_id
1 'polypeptide(L)'
;MNKKILYILLIIIIVLIGLIIFSQSKNQAANSSFLECLKDSGVVIYGTSACPACTQLKNDLLAIGGNVDLIYINCDENSQRCAEEMKGNYVPEIQIYININLEPSLLLYKIGEKFNMDNEISIPTWFAQTLLFIIALLFALTYIDEKRKEWLFLSLIFVFLSIDEGAELHELMIRPFQEILGIDSGLFFFTWIIPITIIIFILGNVFLRFFLSLPKKVKMLLFLSAFVFLLGAIGIEMISGAYWRANNFVYNMNYRILNAIEEGLENFGSIIAIYALIVYTKENNKIIKKII
;
A
#
# COMPACT_ATOMS: atom_id res chain seq x y z
N MET A 1 25.62 2.08 31.02
CA MET A 1 24.86 1.03 30.31
C MET A 1 25.18 1.13 28.83
N ASN A 2 25.67 0.05 28.20
CA ASN A 2 26.14 0.07 26.82
C ASN A 2 24.94 0.30 25.86
N LYS A 3 25.01 1.31 24.99
CA LYS A 3 23.91 1.65 24.05
C LYS A 3 23.44 0.44 23.23
N LYS A 4 24.34 -0.50 22.93
CA LYS A 4 24.02 -1.77 22.25
C LYS A 4 23.07 -2.68 23.06
N ILE A 5 23.22 -2.72 24.38
CA ILE A 5 22.36 -3.52 25.27
C ILE A 5 20.96 -2.90 25.35
N LEU A 6 20.87 -1.56 25.32
CA LEU A 6 19.59 -0.85 25.31
C LEU A 6 18.80 -1.13 24.01
N TYR A 7 19.46 -1.14 22.84
CA TYR A 7 18.80 -1.47 21.58
C TYR A 7 18.32 -2.92 21.52
N ILE A 8 19.12 -3.87 22.02
CA ILE A 8 18.73 -5.29 22.08
C ILE A 8 17.51 -5.48 22.99
N LEU A 9 17.49 -4.84 24.15
CA LEU A 9 16.34 -4.87 25.05
C LEU A 9 15.08 -4.26 24.42
N LEU A 10 15.22 -3.16 23.67
CA LEU A 10 14.10 -2.53 22.99
C LEU A 10 13.48 -3.46 21.92
N ILE A 11 14.32 -4.15 21.15
CA ILE A 11 13.89 -5.11 20.13
C ILE A 11 13.17 -6.30 20.78
N ILE A 12 13.69 -6.84 21.88
CA ILE A 12 13.06 -7.95 22.62
C ILE A 12 11.67 -7.56 23.16
N ILE A 13 11.54 -6.33 23.68
CA ILE A 13 10.26 -5.81 24.19
C ILE A 13 9.24 -5.67 23.05
N ILE A 14 9.65 -5.15 21.88
CA ILE A 14 8.77 -5.03 20.71
C ILE A 14 8.31 -6.42 20.22
N VAL A 15 9.21 -7.40 20.19
CA VAL A 15 8.89 -8.78 19.81
C VAL A 15 7.91 -9.43 20.80
N LEU A 16 8.10 -9.23 22.10
CA LEU A 16 7.20 -9.76 23.14
C LEU A 16 5.81 -9.12 23.08
N ILE A 17 5.73 -7.81 22.82
CA ILE A 17 4.45 -7.11 22.62
C ILE A 17 3.73 -7.65 21.38
N GLY A 18 4.46 -7.88 20.28
CA GLY A 18 3.92 -8.50 19.07
C GLY A 18 3.35 -9.90 19.30
N LEU A 19 4.03 -10.73 20.11
CA LEU A 19 3.55 -12.08 20.46
C LEU A 19 2.30 -12.07 21.35
N ILE A 20 2.16 -11.10 22.25
CA ILE A 20 0.97 -10.96 23.11
C ILE A 20 -0.25 -10.54 22.27
N ILE A 21 -0.06 -9.61 21.33
CA ILE A 21 -1.12 -9.17 20.41
C ILE A 21 -1.55 -10.34 19.50
N PHE A 22 -0.62 -11.16 19.05
CA PHE A 22 -0.90 -12.33 18.20
C PHE A 22 -1.73 -13.42 18.91
N SER A 23 -1.61 -13.56 20.23
CA SER A 23 -2.29 -14.62 21.00
C SER A 23 -3.81 -14.39 21.17
N GLN A 24 -4.35 -13.21 20.91
CA GLN A 24 -5.77 -12.91 21.20
C GLN A 24 -6.73 -13.13 20.01
N SER A 25 -6.24 -13.46 18.81
CA SER A 25 -7.07 -13.53 17.60
C SER A 25 -7.38 -14.96 17.16
N LYS A 26 -8.18 -15.71 17.92
CA LYS A 26 -8.85 -16.92 17.42
C LYS A 26 -10.24 -17.08 18.03
N ASN A 27 -11.26 -16.74 17.23
CA ASN A 27 -12.50 -17.49 17.02
C ASN A 27 -13.68 -16.55 16.74
N GLN A 28 -14.18 -16.55 15.51
CA GLN A 28 -15.62 -16.51 15.30
C GLN A 28 -16.01 -17.09 13.94
N ALA A 29 -16.67 -18.24 13.97
CA ALA A 29 -17.38 -18.80 12.82
C ALA A 29 -18.67 -18.00 12.60
N ALA A 30 -18.92 -17.56 11.36
CA ALA A 30 -20.16 -16.89 11.00
C ALA A 30 -21.27 -17.93 10.77
N ASN A 31 -22.35 -17.81 11.55
CA ASN A 31 -23.58 -18.59 11.44
C ASN A 31 -24.63 -17.83 10.60
N SER A 32 -25.79 -18.47 10.36
CA SER A 32 -27.00 -18.03 9.64
C SER A 32 -27.47 -16.57 9.81
N SER A 33 -26.92 -15.82 10.77
CA SER A 33 -27.10 -14.39 10.95
C SER A 33 -26.40 -13.52 9.88
N PHE A 34 -25.51 -14.09 9.07
CA PHE A 34 -24.74 -13.32 8.08
C PHE A 34 -25.61 -12.76 6.94
N LEU A 35 -26.47 -13.59 6.34
CA LEU A 35 -27.34 -13.15 5.24
C LEU A 35 -28.41 -12.16 5.70
N GLU A 36 -28.90 -12.32 6.94
CA GLU A 36 -29.80 -11.33 7.56
C GLU A 36 -29.07 -10.00 7.81
N CYS A 37 -27.84 -10.03 8.30
CA CYS A 37 -27.01 -8.83 8.46
C CYS A 37 -26.76 -8.11 7.12
N LEU A 38 -26.49 -8.85 6.04
CA LEU A 38 -26.31 -8.28 4.71
C LEU A 38 -27.60 -7.63 4.19
N LYS A 39 -28.74 -8.30 4.38
CA LYS A 39 -30.06 -7.75 4.04
C LYS A 39 -30.35 -6.47 4.82
N ASP A 40 -30.13 -6.48 6.14
CA ASP A 40 -30.33 -5.33 7.02
C ASP A 40 -29.39 -4.17 6.69
N SER A 41 -28.20 -4.48 6.16
CA SER A 41 -27.25 -3.50 5.62
C SER A 41 -27.65 -2.97 4.23
N GLY A 42 -28.76 -3.43 3.66
CA GLY A 42 -29.29 -2.97 2.38
C GLY A 42 -28.59 -3.56 1.16
N VAL A 43 -27.84 -4.67 1.31
CA VAL A 43 -27.12 -5.32 0.21
C VAL A 43 -28.08 -6.08 -0.69
N VAL A 44 -27.99 -5.84 -1.99
CA VAL A 44 -28.73 -6.54 -3.05
C VAL A 44 -27.75 -6.89 -4.17
N ILE A 45 -27.70 -8.16 -4.53
CA ILE A 45 -26.84 -8.74 -5.55
C ILE A 45 -27.73 -9.13 -6.73
N TYR A 46 -27.44 -8.61 -7.90
CA TYR A 46 -28.13 -8.94 -9.15
C TYR A 46 -27.24 -9.83 -10.00
N GLY A 47 -27.84 -10.88 -10.57
CA GLY A 47 -27.13 -11.78 -11.47
C GLY A 47 -28.07 -12.55 -12.40
N THR A 48 -27.48 -13.26 -13.35
CA THR A 48 -28.17 -14.11 -14.34
C THR A 48 -27.58 -15.52 -14.33
N SER A 49 -28.38 -16.53 -14.64
CA SER A 49 -27.95 -17.91 -14.84
C SER A 49 -27.00 -18.07 -16.03
N ALA A 50 -27.00 -17.12 -16.98
CA ALA A 50 -26.07 -17.11 -18.11
C ALA A 50 -24.64 -16.73 -17.69
N CYS A 51 -24.43 -16.21 -16.48
CA CYS A 51 -23.15 -15.76 -15.95
C CYS A 51 -22.55 -16.83 -15.02
N PRO A 52 -21.42 -17.49 -15.40
CA PRO A 52 -20.82 -18.56 -14.60
C PRO A 52 -20.36 -18.09 -13.21
N ALA A 53 -19.80 -16.87 -13.13
CA ALA A 53 -19.40 -16.27 -11.86
C ALA A 53 -20.60 -16.00 -10.93
N CYS A 54 -21.73 -15.57 -11.49
CA CYS A 54 -22.97 -15.32 -10.75
C CYS A 54 -23.53 -16.63 -10.16
N THR A 55 -23.44 -17.71 -10.95
CA THR A 55 -23.85 -19.05 -10.50
C THR A 55 -22.94 -19.57 -9.39
N GLN A 56 -21.62 -19.40 -9.52
CA GLN A 56 -20.67 -19.79 -8.48
C GLN A 56 -20.91 -19.01 -7.18
N LEU A 57 -21.05 -17.69 -7.27
CA LEU A 57 -21.34 -16.84 -6.11
C LEU A 57 -22.64 -17.26 -5.41
N LYS A 58 -23.71 -17.55 -6.16
CA LYS A 58 -24.97 -18.03 -5.58
C LYS A 58 -24.78 -19.34 -4.81
N ASN A 59 -24.00 -20.27 -5.35
CA ASN A 59 -23.72 -21.55 -4.68
C ASN A 59 -22.88 -21.36 -3.42
N ASP A 60 -21.89 -20.47 -3.45
CA ASP A 60 -21.07 -20.14 -2.28
C ASP A 60 -21.93 -19.50 -1.17
N LEU A 61 -22.86 -18.61 -1.53
CA LEU A 61 -23.83 -18.02 -0.60
C LEU A 61 -24.80 -19.07 -0.03
N LEU A 62 -25.23 -20.04 -0.83
CA LEU A 62 -26.06 -21.15 -0.36
C LEU A 62 -25.28 -22.07 0.60
N ALA A 63 -23.98 -22.25 0.38
CA ALA A 63 -23.11 -23.04 1.25
C ALA A 63 -22.88 -22.40 2.63
N ILE A 64 -22.99 -21.06 2.74
CA ILE A 64 -22.94 -20.33 4.01
C ILE A 64 -24.20 -20.59 4.87
N GLY A 65 -25.30 -21.02 4.24
CA GLY A 65 -26.58 -21.32 4.90
C GLY A 65 -27.41 -20.06 5.19
N GLY A 66 -28.73 -20.26 5.27
CA GLY A 66 -29.72 -19.18 5.38
C GLY A 66 -30.47 -18.93 4.06
N ASN A 67 -31.30 -17.89 4.03
CA ASN A 67 -32.12 -17.59 2.85
C ASN A 67 -31.39 -16.61 1.91
N VAL A 68 -30.77 -17.14 0.86
CA VAL A 68 -30.00 -16.36 -0.14
C VAL A 68 -30.91 -15.42 -0.95
N ASP A 69 -32.19 -15.75 -1.11
CA ASP A 69 -33.16 -14.92 -1.82
C ASP A 69 -33.44 -13.59 -1.08
N LEU A 70 -32.95 -13.43 0.14
CA LEU A 70 -32.99 -12.15 0.87
C LEU A 70 -32.10 -11.07 0.25
N ILE A 71 -31.01 -11.46 -0.41
CA ILE A 71 -30.01 -10.55 -0.95
C ILE A 71 -29.69 -10.80 -2.42
N TYR A 72 -30.02 -11.96 -2.99
CA TYR A 72 -29.72 -12.28 -4.39
C TYR A 72 -30.98 -12.26 -5.26
N ILE A 73 -30.98 -11.43 -6.30
CA ILE A 73 -32.06 -11.32 -7.29
C ILE A 73 -31.58 -11.91 -8.61
N ASN A 74 -32.30 -12.96 -9.07
CA ASN A 74 -32.10 -13.51 -10.40
C ASN A 74 -32.84 -12.65 -11.44
N CYS A 75 -32.09 -11.98 -12.30
CA CYS A 75 -32.65 -11.11 -13.34
C CYS A 75 -33.24 -11.86 -14.53
N ASP A 76 -33.00 -13.17 -14.66
CA ASP A 76 -33.71 -14.00 -15.64
C ASP A 76 -35.19 -14.19 -15.25
N GLU A 77 -35.45 -14.24 -13.94
CA GLU A 77 -36.79 -14.40 -13.37
C GLU A 77 -37.44 -13.04 -13.05
N ASN A 78 -36.65 -12.01 -12.75
CA ASN A 78 -37.10 -10.68 -12.29
C ASN A 78 -36.64 -9.54 -13.21
N SER A 79 -36.78 -9.74 -14.53
CA SER A 79 -36.26 -8.82 -15.55
C SER A 79 -36.76 -7.38 -15.41
N GLN A 80 -38.04 -7.19 -15.07
CA GLN A 80 -38.63 -5.85 -14.91
C GLN A 80 -38.02 -5.09 -13.71
N ARG A 81 -37.89 -5.75 -12.55
CA ARG A 81 -37.31 -5.16 -11.35
C ARG A 81 -35.84 -4.78 -11.57
N CYS A 82 -35.07 -5.66 -12.23
CA CYS A 82 -33.68 -5.37 -12.57
C CYS A 82 -33.56 -4.17 -13.52
N ALA A 83 -34.44 -4.06 -14.53
CA ALA A 83 -34.43 -2.93 -15.46
C ALA A 83 -34.74 -1.58 -14.76
N GLU A 84 -35.68 -1.59 -13.82
CA GLU A 84 -36.06 -0.40 -13.05
C GLU A 84 -34.98 0.02 -12.02
N GLU A 85 -34.45 -0.94 -11.25
CA GLU A 85 -33.49 -0.68 -10.16
C GLU A 85 -32.06 -0.43 -10.67
N MET A 86 -31.64 -1.09 -11.75
CA MET A 86 -30.27 -0.99 -12.27
C MET A 86 -30.09 0.14 -13.31
N LYS A 87 -31.18 0.81 -13.73
CA LYS A 87 -31.19 1.86 -14.77
C LYS A 87 -30.45 1.45 -16.05
N GLY A 88 -30.54 0.18 -16.43
CA GLY A 88 -29.87 -0.41 -17.58
C GLY A 88 -30.65 -1.60 -18.14
N ASN A 89 -30.51 -1.86 -19.45
CA ASN A 89 -31.26 -2.89 -20.16
C ASN A 89 -30.51 -4.23 -20.29
N TYR A 90 -29.36 -4.39 -19.63
CA TYR A 90 -28.52 -5.58 -19.77
C TYR A 90 -27.62 -5.79 -18.55
N VAL A 91 -27.54 -7.05 -18.06
CA VAL A 91 -26.68 -7.46 -16.94
C VAL A 91 -25.73 -8.57 -17.43
N PRO A 92 -24.52 -8.24 -17.92
CA PRO A 92 -23.52 -9.25 -18.25
C PRO A 92 -22.67 -9.71 -17.06
N GLU A 93 -22.68 -8.97 -15.94
CA GLU A 93 -21.80 -9.16 -14.77
C GLU A 93 -22.57 -9.05 -13.44
N ILE A 94 -21.98 -9.59 -12.35
CA ILE A 94 -22.51 -9.48 -10.98
C ILE A 94 -22.52 -8.01 -10.58
N GLN A 95 -23.69 -7.50 -10.18
CA GLN A 95 -23.79 -6.14 -9.61
C GLN A 95 -24.27 -6.19 -8.18
N ILE A 96 -23.52 -5.55 -7.28
CA ILE A 96 -23.86 -5.47 -5.87
C ILE A 96 -24.24 -4.02 -5.58
N TYR A 97 -25.52 -3.81 -5.29
CA TYR A 97 -26.05 -2.54 -4.81
C TYR A 97 -26.15 -2.58 -3.30
N ILE A 98 -25.76 -1.48 -2.68
CA ILE A 98 -26.02 -1.25 -1.26
C ILE A 98 -26.98 -0.07 -1.22
N ASN A 99 -28.22 -0.31 -0.82
CA ASN A 99 -29.22 0.74 -0.68
C ASN A 99 -28.96 1.50 0.63
N ILE A 100 -28.00 2.43 0.56
CA ILE A 100 -27.66 3.30 1.67
C ILE A 100 -28.67 4.44 1.69
N ASN A 101 -29.51 4.52 2.73
CA ASN A 101 -30.33 5.71 2.98
C ASN A 101 -29.37 6.91 3.15
N LEU A 102 -29.44 7.84 2.19
CA LEU A 102 -28.42 8.86 1.93
C LEU A 102 -28.37 9.96 3.01
N GLU A 103 -27.38 9.89 3.90
CA GLU A 103 -26.95 10.96 4.80
C GLU A 103 -25.79 11.79 4.19
N PRO A 104 -25.53 13.04 4.65
CA PRO A 104 -24.40 13.90 4.21
C PRO A 104 -23.00 13.29 4.37
N SER A 105 -22.90 12.14 5.04
CA SER A 105 -21.69 11.35 5.29
C SER A 105 -21.05 10.78 4.01
N LEU A 106 -21.79 10.61 2.90
CA LEU A 106 -21.22 10.05 1.66
C LEU A 106 -20.26 11.01 0.94
N LEU A 107 -20.50 12.32 1.00
CA LEU A 107 -19.57 13.30 0.42
C LEU A 107 -18.27 13.34 1.23
N LEU A 108 -18.37 13.32 2.57
CA LEU A 108 -17.21 13.24 3.46
C LEU A 108 -16.45 11.92 3.31
N TYR A 109 -17.15 10.81 3.08
CA TYR A 109 -16.55 9.52 2.78
C TYR A 109 -15.82 9.52 1.42
N LYS A 110 -16.46 10.00 0.34
CA LYS A 110 -15.84 10.12 -1.00
C LYS A 110 -14.66 11.09 -1.02
N ILE A 111 -14.74 12.19 -0.28
CA ILE A 111 -13.61 13.10 -0.09
C ILE A 111 -12.53 12.40 0.73
N GLY A 112 -12.91 11.72 1.81
CA GLY A 112 -12.01 10.91 2.65
C GLY A 112 -11.25 9.86 1.85
N GLU A 113 -11.88 9.16 0.91
CA GLU A 113 -11.21 8.19 0.03
C GLU A 113 -10.17 8.82 -0.89
N LYS A 114 -10.40 10.06 -1.36
CA LYS A 114 -9.43 10.79 -2.20
C LYS A 114 -8.20 11.29 -1.42
N PHE A 115 -8.31 11.35 -0.10
CA PHE A 115 -7.21 11.65 0.82
C PHE A 115 -6.80 10.41 1.64
N ASN A 116 -7.33 9.23 1.32
CA ASN A 116 -6.89 8.01 1.95
C ASN A 116 -5.50 7.71 1.41
N MET A 117 -4.53 7.63 2.32
CA MET A 117 -3.15 7.34 1.97
C MET A 117 -2.94 5.86 1.60
N ASP A 118 -3.90 5.00 1.92
CA ASP A 118 -3.94 3.57 1.58
C ASP A 118 -4.70 3.31 0.26
N ASN A 119 -4.79 4.33 -0.60
CA ASN A 119 -5.52 4.25 -1.86
C ASN A 119 -4.68 4.88 -2.97
N GLU A 120 -4.38 4.12 -3.99
CA GLU A 120 -3.48 4.54 -5.08
C GLU A 120 -4.06 5.61 -5.98
N ILE A 121 -5.39 5.66 -6.08
CA ILE A 121 -6.07 6.67 -6.87
C ILE A 121 -6.43 7.84 -5.94
N SER A 122 -5.40 8.40 -5.32
CA SER A 122 -5.53 9.47 -4.32
C SER A 122 -4.58 10.65 -4.59
N ILE A 123 -4.86 11.78 -3.93
CA ILE A 123 -3.97 12.94 -3.96
C ILE A 123 -2.62 12.64 -3.27
N PRO A 124 -2.59 11.95 -2.12
CA PRO A 124 -1.34 11.47 -1.51
C PRO A 124 -0.44 10.67 -2.46
N THR A 125 -0.95 9.65 -3.13
CA THR A 125 -0.15 8.81 -4.06
C THR A 125 0.41 9.64 -5.21
N TRP A 126 -0.41 10.52 -5.81
CA TRP A 126 0.10 11.44 -6.84
C TRP A 126 1.23 12.35 -6.33
N PHE A 127 1.13 12.82 -5.08
CA PHE A 127 2.17 13.63 -4.45
C PHE A 127 3.45 12.82 -4.22
N ALA A 128 3.37 11.62 -3.64
CA ALA A 128 4.48 10.72 -3.41
C ALA A 128 5.18 10.34 -4.73
N GLN A 129 4.40 9.91 -5.72
CA GLN A 129 4.86 9.62 -7.07
C GLN A 129 5.61 10.80 -7.69
N THR A 130 5.09 12.02 -7.54
CA THR A 130 5.71 13.25 -8.07
C THR A 130 7.03 13.55 -7.37
N LEU A 131 7.13 13.36 -6.05
CA LEU A 131 8.39 13.55 -5.32
C LEU A 131 9.46 12.58 -5.83
N LEU A 132 9.13 11.30 -5.98
CA LEU A 132 10.04 10.29 -6.52
C LEU A 132 10.49 10.63 -7.95
N PHE A 133 9.57 11.12 -8.80
CA PHE A 133 9.91 11.57 -10.14
C PHE A 133 10.84 12.79 -10.14
N ILE A 134 10.62 13.77 -9.26
CA ILE A 134 11.51 14.93 -9.10
C ILE A 134 12.92 14.48 -8.70
N ILE A 135 13.03 13.52 -7.78
CA ILE A 135 14.33 12.94 -7.40
C ILE A 135 15.01 12.30 -8.62
N ALA A 136 14.26 11.53 -9.41
CA ALA A 136 14.76 10.93 -10.65
C ALA A 136 15.32 11.97 -11.62
N LEU A 137 14.61 13.08 -11.82
CA LEU A 137 15.04 14.20 -12.66
C LEU A 137 16.30 14.87 -12.13
N LEU A 138 16.39 15.11 -10.82
CA LEU A 138 17.56 15.72 -10.20
C LEU A 138 18.81 14.84 -10.35
N PHE A 139 18.67 13.52 -10.24
CA PHE A 139 19.75 12.58 -10.56
C PHE A 139 20.14 12.65 -12.05
N ALA A 140 19.17 12.71 -12.96
CA ALA A 140 19.43 12.82 -14.40
C ALA A 140 20.19 14.11 -14.76
N LEU A 141 19.79 15.24 -14.17
CA LEU A 141 20.47 16.53 -14.33
C LEU A 141 21.89 16.50 -13.77
N THR A 142 22.09 15.82 -12.65
CA THR A 142 23.43 15.61 -12.06
C THR A 142 24.31 14.75 -12.98
N TYR A 143 23.74 13.71 -13.59
CA TYR A 143 24.42 12.91 -14.61
C TYR A 143 24.83 13.73 -15.83
N ILE A 144 24.00 14.66 -16.30
CA ILE A 144 24.31 15.48 -17.49
C ILE A 144 25.61 16.26 -17.30
N ASP A 145 25.88 16.75 -16.09
CA ASP A 145 27.08 17.53 -15.77
C ASP A 145 28.30 16.65 -15.46
N GLU A 146 28.14 15.64 -14.60
CA GLU A 146 29.29 14.83 -14.14
C GLU A 146 29.60 13.60 -14.99
N LYS A 147 28.63 13.15 -15.80
CA LYS A 147 28.71 11.91 -16.60
C LYS A 147 29.05 10.64 -15.83
N ARG A 148 28.86 10.64 -14.50
CA ARG A 148 29.00 9.45 -13.65
C ARG A 148 27.77 8.55 -13.79
N LYS A 149 27.99 7.29 -14.22
CA LYS A 149 26.90 6.33 -14.50
C LYS A 149 26.06 6.01 -13.27
N GLU A 150 26.61 6.17 -12.08
CA GLU A 150 25.91 5.97 -10.81
C GLU A 150 24.71 6.92 -10.67
N TRP A 151 24.84 8.19 -11.09
CA TRP A 151 23.72 9.13 -11.11
C TRP A 151 22.64 8.73 -12.10
N LEU A 152 23.03 8.26 -13.29
CA LEU A 152 22.07 7.75 -14.29
C LEU A 152 21.32 6.53 -13.75
N PHE A 153 22.02 5.61 -13.11
CA PHE A 153 21.40 4.40 -12.56
C PHE A 153 20.43 4.73 -11.42
N LEU A 154 20.80 5.64 -10.51
CA LEU A 154 19.89 6.13 -9.47
C LEU A 154 18.67 6.83 -10.07
N SER A 155 18.84 7.61 -11.14
CA SER A 155 17.72 8.21 -11.87
C SER A 155 16.74 7.14 -12.37
N LEU A 156 17.24 6.08 -13.01
CA LEU A 156 16.40 4.98 -13.51
C LEU A 156 15.68 4.23 -12.38
N ILE A 157 16.35 3.99 -11.24
CA ILE A 157 15.70 3.40 -10.05
C ILE A 157 14.55 4.27 -9.59
N PHE A 158 14.73 5.59 -9.47
CA PHE A 158 13.68 6.48 -8.98
C PHE A 158 12.55 6.68 -10.00
N VAL A 159 12.80 6.55 -11.30
CA VAL A 159 11.72 6.42 -12.30
C VAL A 159 10.92 5.16 -12.03
N PHE A 160 11.58 4.02 -11.80
CA PHE A 160 10.89 2.77 -11.47
C PHE A 160 10.07 2.91 -10.18
N LEU A 161 10.62 3.46 -9.09
CA LEU A 161 9.89 3.70 -7.84
C LEU A 161 8.69 4.64 -8.04
N SER A 162 8.82 5.67 -8.86
CA SER A 162 7.70 6.56 -9.19
C SER A 162 6.59 5.86 -10.00
N ILE A 163 6.95 4.88 -10.83
CA ILE A 163 5.96 4.07 -11.54
C ILE A 163 5.30 3.08 -10.57
N ASP A 164 6.11 2.42 -9.74
CA ASP A 164 5.67 1.46 -8.73
C ASP A 164 4.65 2.07 -7.78
N GLU A 165 4.95 3.26 -7.24
CA GLU A 165 4.03 4.05 -6.40
C GLU A 165 2.65 4.27 -7.04
N GLY A 166 2.57 4.47 -8.36
CA GLY A 166 1.28 4.69 -9.02
C GLY A 166 0.61 3.42 -9.53
N ALA A 167 1.29 2.28 -9.47
CA ALA A 167 0.88 1.05 -10.15
C ALA A 167 0.93 -0.21 -9.26
N GLU A 168 1.30 -0.07 -7.98
CA GLU A 168 1.37 -1.14 -6.97
C GLU A 168 2.16 -2.37 -7.43
N LEU A 169 3.25 -2.18 -8.20
CA LEU A 169 3.94 -3.33 -8.79
C LEU A 169 4.52 -4.25 -7.71
N HIS A 170 4.93 -3.69 -6.57
CA HIS A 170 5.40 -4.45 -5.43
C HIS A 170 4.28 -5.23 -4.72
N GLU A 171 3.04 -4.76 -4.73
CA GLU A 171 1.92 -5.51 -4.17
C GLU A 171 1.61 -6.78 -4.97
N LEU A 172 1.76 -6.72 -6.30
CA LEU A 172 1.60 -7.88 -7.18
C LEU A 172 2.58 -9.00 -6.83
N MET A 173 3.69 -8.68 -6.15
CA MET A 173 4.67 -9.66 -5.68
C MET A 173 4.26 -10.34 -4.37
N ILE A 174 3.31 -9.81 -3.59
CA ILE A 174 2.92 -10.39 -2.30
C ILE A 174 2.49 -11.85 -2.47
N ARG A 175 1.42 -12.11 -3.24
CA ARG A 175 0.85 -13.47 -3.36
C ARG A 175 1.86 -14.51 -3.88
N PRO A 176 2.60 -14.28 -4.98
CA PRO A 176 3.60 -15.23 -5.45
C PRO A 176 4.64 -15.59 -4.39
N PHE A 177 5.13 -14.59 -3.64
CA PHE A 177 6.14 -14.85 -2.60
C PHE A 177 5.55 -15.48 -1.34
N GLN A 178 4.29 -15.18 -0.98
CA GLN A 178 3.57 -15.91 0.07
C GLN A 178 3.47 -17.40 -0.25
N GLU A 179 3.10 -17.74 -1.48
CA GLU A 179 2.96 -19.13 -1.94
C GLU A 179 4.31 -19.87 -1.97
N ILE A 180 5.37 -19.23 -2.48
CA ILE A 180 6.71 -19.83 -2.56
C ILE A 180 7.34 -20.04 -1.18
N LEU A 181 7.16 -19.08 -0.28
CA LEU A 181 7.83 -19.07 1.03
C LEU A 181 6.98 -19.70 2.15
N GLY A 182 5.67 -19.90 1.91
CA GLY A 182 4.73 -20.39 2.92
C GLY A 182 4.53 -19.41 4.08
N ILE A 183 4.61 -18.11 3.81
CA ILE A 183 4.45 -17.03 4.80
C ILE A 183 3.12 -16.35 4.55
N ASP A 184 2.19 -16.41 5.49
CA ASP A 184 0.84 -15.83 5.36
C ASP A 184 0.44 -14.95 6.58
N SER A 185 1.41 -14.69 7.47
CA SER A 185 1.19 -14.01 8.75
C SER A 185 2.49 -13.46 9.36
N GLY A 186 2.35 -12.57 10.35
CA GLY A 186 3.47 -11.95 11.05
C GLY A 186 4.08 -10.75 10.31
N LEU A 187 5.28 -10.36 10.70
CA LEU A 187 5.96 -9.14 10.20
C LEU A 187 6.31 -9.20 8.70
N PHE A 188 6.38 -10.38 8.11
CA PHE A 188 6.64 -10.57 6.67
C PHE A 188 5.36 -10.94 5.91
N PHE A 189 4.19 -10.54 6.44
CA PHE A 189 2.91 -10.73 5.77
C PHE A 189 2.95 -10.15 4.34
N PHE A 190 3.43 -8.90 4.22
CA PHE A 190 3.80 -8.32 2.93
C PHE A 190 5.17 -8.85 2.51
N THR A 191 5.14 -9.90 1.71
CA THR A 191 6.31 -10.76 1.51
C THR A 191 7.30 -10.19 0.50
N TRP A 192 6.87 -9.20 -0.30
CA TRP A 192 7.72 -8.44 -1.22
C TRP A 192 8.89 -7.74 -0.50
N ILE A 193 8.73 -7.48 0.81
CA ILE A 193 9.76 -6.91 1.68
C ILE A 193 11.03 -7.78 1.71
N ILE A 194 10.91 -9.10 1.58
CA ILE A 194 12.07 -10.02 1.59
C ILE A 194 12.95 -9.80 0.35
N PRO A 195 12.46 -9.97 -0.89
CA PRO A 195 13.29 -9.75 -2.07
C PRO A 195 13.79 -8.31 -2.17
N ILE A 196 12.98 -7.30 -1.82
CA ILE A 196 13.45 -5.90 -1.91
C ILE A 196 14.58 -5.62 -0.92
N THR A 197 14.51 -6.16 0.31
CA THR A 197 15.56 -5.95 1.32
C THR A 197 16.89 -6.53 0.86
N ILE A 198 16.86 -7.70 0.18
CA ILE A 198 18.04 -8.30 -0.43
C ILE A 198 18.60 -7.40 -1.54
N ILE A 199 17.74 -6.89 -2.43
CA ILE A 199 18.14 -5.98 -3.52
C ILE A 199 18.75 -4.70 -2.95
N ILE A 200 18.14 -4.07 -1.94
CA ILE A 200 18.63 -2.87 -1.26
C ILE A 200 20.01 -3.13 -0.66
N PHE A 201 20.22 -4.28 -0.02
CA PHE A 201 21.53 -4.63 0.53
C PHE A 201 22.60 -4.76 -0.57
N ILE A 202 22.28 -5.41 -1.69
CA ILE A 202 23.20 -5.54 -2.84
C ILE A 202 23.52 -4.16 -3.42
N LEU A 203 22.49 -3.35 -3.69
CA LEU A 203 22.65 -1.99 -4.21
C LEU A 203 23.47 -1.12 -3.25
N GLY A 204 23.20 -1.19 -1.95
CA GLY A 204 23.97 -0.48 -0.93
C GLY A 204 25.46 -0.79 -0.99
N ASN A 205 25.83 -2.06 -1.20
CA ASN A 205 27.23 -2.47 -1.37
C ASN A 205 27.84 -1.96 -2.69
N VAL A 206 27.10 -2.06 -3.81
CA VAL A 206 27.54 -1.57 -5.13
C VAL A 206 27.77 -0.06 -5.11
N PHE A 207 26.87 0.69 -4.50
CA PHE A 207 26.92 2.14 -4.43
C PHE A 207 27.76 2.66 -3.25
N LEU A 208 28.29 1.81 -2.38
CA LEU A 208 29.01 2.24 -1.18
C LEU A 208 30.19 3.15 -1.51
N ARG A 209 31.02 2.77 -2.49
CA ARG A 209 32.20 3.57 -2.90
C ARG A 209 31.77 4.92 -3.46
N PHE A 210 30.74 4.92 -4.31
CA PHE A 210 30.15 6.13 -4.86
C PHE A 210 29.62 7.05 -3.75
N PHE A 211 28.83 6.49 -2.83
CA PHE A 211 28.23 7.21 -1.72
C PHE A 211 29.28 7.84 -0.80
N LEU A 212 30.34 7.09 -0.49
CA LEU A 212 31.45 7.58 0.34
C LEU A 212 32.24 8.71 -0.33
N SER A 213 32.24 8.79 -1.67
CA SER A 213 32.89 9.87 -2.43
C SER A 213 32.15 11.20 -2.38
N LEU A 214 30.89 11.23 -1.93
CA LEU A 214 30.07 12.44 -1.88
C LEU A 214 30.53 13.40 -0.76
N PRO A 215 30.32 14.72 -0.92
CA PRO A 215 30.55 15.72 0.11
C PRO A 215 29.87 15.35 1.42
N LYS A 216 30.55 15.59 2.56
CA LYS A 216 30.10 15.16 3.90
C LYS A 216 28.65 15.58 4.20
N LYS A 217 28.26 16.80 3.84
CA LYS A 217 26.91 17.32 4.06
C LYS A 217 25.86 16.55 3.26
N VAL A 218 26.06 16.39 1.96
CA VAL A 218 25.14 15.67 1.06
C VAL A 218 25.03 14.20 1.43
N LYS A 219 26.16 13.57 1.76
CA LYS A 219 26.20 12.20 2.23
C LYS A 219 25.34 11.99 3.49
N MET A 220 25.44 12.88 4.47
CA MET A 220 24.62 12.79 5.70
C MET A 220 23.13 12.98 5.42
N LEU A 221 22.78 13.92 4.53
CA LEU A 221 21.38 14.16 4.16
C LEU A 221 20.78 12.97 3.39
N LEU A 222 21.52 12.39 2.43
CA LEU A 222 21.08 11.20 1.70
C LEU A 222 20.98 9.98 2.61
N PHE A 223 21.89 9.82 3.58
CA PHE A 223 21.76 8.77 4.59
C PHE A 223 20.49 8.93 5.43
N LEU A 224 20.23 10.14 5.91
CA LEU A 224 19.04 10.43 6.70
C LEU A 224 17.76 10.21 5.89
N SER A 225 17.74 10.68 4.64
CA SER A 225 16.64 10.46 3.70
C SER A 225 16.37 8.96 3.51
N ALA A 226 17.37 8.17 3.15
CA ALA A 226 17.23 6.74 2.96
C ALA A 226 16.77 6.03 4.24
N PHE A 227 17.31 6.41 5.40
CA PHE A 227 16.89 5.85 6.68
C PHE A 227 15.42 6.14 7.00
N VAL A 228 14.98 7.38 6.82
CA VAL A 228 13.59 7.79 7.08
C VAL A 228 12.64 7.12 6.10
N PHE A 229 12.98 7.09 4.81
CA PHE A 229 12.19 6.44 3.77
C PHE A 229 12.01 4.94 4.06
N LEU A 230 13.13 4.22 4.25
CA LEU A 230 13.10 2.77 4.52
C LEU A 230 12.48 2.43 5.89
N LEU A 231 12.41 3.38 6.82
CA LEU A 231 11.69 3.18 8.06
C LEU A 231 10.18 3.11 7.82
N GLY A 232 9.64 3.88 6.87
CA GLY A 232 8.25 3.74 6.40
C GLY A 232 8.08 2.43 5.63
N ALA A 233 8.63 2.40 4.41
CA ALA A 233 8.50 1.36 3.37
C ALA A 233 8.97 -0.06 3.73
N ILE A 234 9.51 -0.25 4.92
CA ILE A 234 9.88 -1.58 5.43
C ILE A 234 9.46 -1.64 6.89
N GLY A 235 9.91 -0.68 7.70
CA GLY A 235 9.71 -0.75 9.14
C GLY A 235 8.24 -0.67 9.54
N ILE A 236 7.54 0.38 9.13
CA ILE A 236 6.13 0.57 9.47
C ILE A 236 5.26 -0.38 8.68
N GLU A 237 5.57 -0.64 7.42
CA GLU A 237 4.83 -1.56 6.57
C GLU A 237 4.80 -3.01 7.13
N MET A 238 5.93 -3.50 7.64
CA MET A 238 5.99 -4.79 8.34
C MET A 238 5.03 -4.82 9.55
N ILE A 239 4.91 -3.69 10.26
CA ILE A 239 4.05 -3.56 11.45
C ILE A 239 2.58 -3.44 11.02
N SER A 240 2.27 -2.61 10.02
CA SER A 240 0.92 -2.38 9.50
C SER A 240 0.36 -3.67 8.88
N GLY A 241 1.16 -4.40 8.09
CA GLY A 241 0.78 -5.70 7.51
C GLY A 241 0.53 -6.79 8.56
N ALA A 242 1.41 -6.90 9.56
CA ALA A 242 1.19 -7.83 10.68
C ALA A 242 -0.08 -7.49 11.47
N TYR A 243 -0.31 -6.19 11.70
CA TYR A 243 -1.49 -5.70 12.39
C TYR A 243 -2.77 -5.98 11.58
N TRP A 244 -2.77 -5.69 10.28
CA TRP A 244 -3.90 -5.91 9.39
C TRP A 244 -4.31 -7.38 9.34
N ARG A 245 -3.32 -8.28 9.19
CA ARG A 245 -3.55 -9.73 9.23
C ARG A 245 -4.10 -10.20 10.58
N ALA A 246 -3.55 -9.71 11.69
CA ALA A 246 -4.00 -10.09 13.04
C ALA A 246 -5.44 -9.62 13.35
N ASN A 247 -5.87 -8.53 12.72
CA ASN A 247 -7.21 -7.95 12.88
C ASN A 247 -8.18 -8.35 11.76
N ASN A 248 -8.00 -9.53 11.16
CA ASN A 248 -8.88 -10.08 10.12
C ASN A 248 -9.09 -9.14 8.93
N PHE A 249 -8.04 -8.42 8.51
CA PHE A 249 -8.06 -7.50 7.36
C PHE A 249 -9.00 -6.30 7.54
N VAL A 250 -9.29 -5.91 8.78
CA VAL A 250 -10.18 -4.77 9.06
C VAL A 250 -9.41 -3.45 9.02
N TYR A 251 -9.87 -2.53 8.17
CA TYR A 251 -9.37 -1.14 8.06
C TYR A 251 -9.86 -0.24 9.20
N ASN A 252 -9.45 -0.55 10.43
CA ASN A 252 -9.78 0.24 11.61
C ASN A 252 -8.91 1.51 11.71
N MET A 253 -9.25 2.39 12.67
CA MET A 253 -8.53 3.66 12.87
C MET A 253 -7.03 3.46 13.15
N ASN A 254 -6.65 2.41 13.88
CA ASN A 254 -5.25 2.16 14.19
C ASN A 254 -4.46 1.78 12.94
N TYR A 255 -5.02 0.94 12.07
CA TYR A 255 -4.40 0.61 10.79
C TYR A 255 -4.20 1.87 9.94
N ARG A 256 -5.24 2.72 9.84
CA ARG A 256 -5.15 3.99 9.07
C ARG A 256 -4.09 4.94 9.62
N ILE A 257 -3.92 5.00 10.94
CA ILE A 257 -2.85 5.78 11.57
C ILE A 257 -1.47 5.20 11.25
N LEU A 258 -1.32 3.87 11.29
CA LEU A 258 -0.07 3.21 10.91
C LEU A 258 0.28 3.53 9.45
N ASN A 259 -0.69 3.40 8.53
CA ASN A 259 -0.50 3.73 7.13
C ASN A 259 -0.14 5.21 6.93
N ALA A 260 -0.81 6.13 7.65
CA ALA A 260 -0.46 7.55 7.55
C ALA A 260 0.95 7.88 8.08
N ILE A 261 1.45 7.11 9.06
CA ILE A 261 2.82 7.25 9.56
C ILE A 261 3.82 6.71 8.54
N GLU A 262 3.53 5.55 7.95
CA GLU A 262 4.30 4.91 6.88
C GLU A 262 4.54 5.89 5.72
N GLU A 263 3.44 6.33 5.13
CA GLU A 263 3.35 7.27 4.02
C GLU A 263 3.98 8.64 4.34
N GLY A 264 3.77 9.11 5.57
CA GLY A 264 4.37 10.34 6.07
C GLY A 264 5.90 10.26 6.15
N LEU A 265 6.45 9.11 6.59
CA LEU A 265 7.89 8.89 6.65
C LEU A 265 8.50 8.80 5.26
N GLU A 266 7.87 8.09 4.33
CA GLU A 266 8.35 7.98 2.95
C GLU A 266 8.41 9.34 2.25
N ASN A 267 7.31 10.09 2.31
CA ASN A 267 7.26 11.44 1.76
C ASN A 267 8.29 12.37 2.40
N PHE A 268 8.47 12.30 3.72
CA PHE A 268 9.48 13.09 4.42
C PHE A 268 10.91 12.70 4.02
N GLY A 269 11.19 11.41 3.88
CA GLY A 269 12.44 10.89 3.35
C GLY A 269 12.74 11.41 1.94
N SER A 270 11.75 11.40 1.05
CA SER A 270 11.84 11.91 -0.31
C SER A 270 12.12 13.42 -0.35
N ILE A 271 11.48 14.22 0.50
CA ILE A 271 11.75 15.67 0.61
C ILE A 271 13.20 15.93 1.05
N ILE A 272 13.73 15.14 2.00
CA ILE A 272 15.14 15.25 2.42
C ILE A 272 16.09 14.91 1.26
N ALA A 273 15.76 13.90 0.43
CA ALA A 273 16.55 13.56 -0.76
C ALA A 273 16.57 14.71 -1.77
N ILE A 274 15.41 15.31 -2.07
CA ILE A 274 15.31 16.48 -2.97
C ILE A 274 16.19 17.61 -2.45
N TYR A 275 16.08 17.93 -1.15
CA TYR A 275 16.93 18.96 -0.54
C TYR A 275 18.42 18.62 -0.65
N ALA A 276 18.82 17.37 -0.40
CA ALA A 276 20.20 16.92 -0.53
C ALA A 276 20.76 17.10 -1.95
N LEU A 277 19.95 16.78 -2.97
CA LEU A 277 20.31 16.91 -4.38
C LEU A 277 20.38 18.36 -4.85
N ILE A 278 19.49 19.22 -4.34
CA ILE A 278 19.58 20.67 -4.59
C ILE A 278 20.87 21.24 -3.98
N VAL A 279 21.21 20.85 -2.75
CA VAL A 279 22.48 21.25 -2.11
C VAL A 279 23.67 20.77 -2.94
N TYR A 280 23.66 19.51 -3.37
CA TYR A 280 24.73 18.93 -4.19
C TYR A 280 24.92 19.67 -5.52
N THR A 281 23.83 19.91 -6.24
CA THR A 281 23.86 20.58 -7.54
C THR A 281 24.21 22.06 -7.42
N LYS A 282 23.75 22.77 -6.39
CA LYS A 282 24.14 24.17 -6.17
C LYS A 282 25.64 24.33 -5.90
N GLU A 283 26.23 23.41 -5.16
CA GLU A 283 27.65 23.47 -4.81
C GLU A 283 28.53 23.08 -6.03
N ASN A 284 28.12 22.07 -6.80
CA ASN A 284 28.99 21.41 -7.78
C ASN A 284 28.60 21.59 -9.26
N ASN A 285 27.36 21.95 -9.58
CA ASN A 285 26.86 21.93 -10.96
C ASN A 285 26.88 23.31 -11.62
N LYS A 286 27.57 23.44 -12.77
CA LYS A 286 27.70 24.71 -13.51
C LYS A 286 26.45 25.10 -14.29
N ILE A 287 25.65 24.12 -14.71
CA ILE A 287 24.44 24.33 -15.52
C ILE A 287 23.29 24.84 -14.64
N ILE A 288 23.09 24.23 -13.46
CA ILE A 288 21.98 24.60 -12.56
C ILE A 288 22.22 25.95 -11.87
N LYS A 289 23.48 26.35 -11.62
CA LYS A 289 23.82 27.72 -11.15
C LYS A 289 23.30 28.84 -12.06
N LYS A 290 22.90 28.55 -13.31
CA LYS A 290 22.31 29.53 -14.23
C LYS A 290 20.78 29.55 -14.21
N ILE A 291 20.14 28.53 -13.64
CA ILE A 291 18.68 28.34 -13.65
C ILE A 291 18.07 28.70 -12.29
N ILE A 292 18.80 28.51 -11.18
CA ILE A 292 18.41 28.80 -9.80
C ILE A 292 19.33 29.89 -9.23
#